data_AF-A0A950QWN2-F1
#
_entry.id   AF-A0A950QWN2-F1
#
_cell.length_a   1.000
_cell.length_b   1.000
_cell.length_c   1.000
_cell.angle_alpha   90.00
_cell.angle_beta   90.00
_cell.angle_gamma   90.00
#
_symmetry.space_group_name_H-M   'P 1'
#
loop_
_entity.id
_entity.type
_entity.pdbx_description
1 polymer ?
#
loop_
_entity_poly.entity_id
_entity_poly.type
_entity_poly.pdbx_seq_one_letter_code
_entity_poly.pdbx_strand_id
1 'polypeptide(L)'
;MIRRSVLFLILGLTALTVSADQMTVADLQEICSGAHQADQSACRFYILGALDGAGLATGLKTVDGPFCYEPDVQITPMVQAVKVAMQVDLKAYPQDKTLPAVSFVTAAAMKAFPCKK
;
A
#
# COMPACT_ATOMS: atom_id res chain seq x y z
N MET A 1 -14.96 -42.47 -17.29
CA MET A 1 -15.14 -41.34 -16.36
C MET A 1 -13.92 -40.39 -16.27
N ILE A 2 -12.71 -40.81 -16.65
CA ILE A 2 -11.44 -40.05 -16.47
C ILE A 2 -11.27 -38.87 -17.47
N ARG A 3 -11.93 -38.94 -18.64
CA ARG A 3 -11.73 -37.96 -19.74
C ARG A 3 -12.31 -36.56 -19.48
N ARG A 4 -13.29 -36.44 -18.57
CA ARG A 4 -13.93 -35.16 -18.21
C ARG A 4 -13.11 -34.36 -17.19
N SER A 5 -12.41 -35.03 -16.29
CA SER A 5 -11.61 -34.40 -15.22
C SER A 5 -10.34 -33.73 -15.76
N VAL A 6 -9.78 -34.25 -16.85
CA VAL A 6 -8.60 -33.66 -17.51
C VAL A 6 -8.94 -32.34 -18.20
N LEU A 7 -10.17 -32.19 -18.72
CA LEU A 7 -10.60 -30.95 -19.38
C LEU A 7 -10.70 -29.77 -18.40
N PHE A 8 -11.14 -30.02 -17.16
CA PHE A 8 -11.22 -28.98 -16.12
C PHE A 8 -9.83 -28.55 -15.62
N LEU A 9 -8.86 -29.46 -15.58
CA LEU A 9 -7.49 -29.15 -15.13
C LEU A 9 -6.74 -28.25 -16.13
N ILE A 10 -7.01 -28.43 -17.43
CA ILE A 10 -6.39 -27.62 -18.50
C ILE A 10 -7.03 -26.23 -18.56
N LEU A 11 -8.33 -26.11 -18.28
CA LEU A 11 -9.05 -24.83 -18.27
C LEU A 11 -8.64 -23.91 -17.10
N GLY A 12 -8.13 -24.48 -15.99
CA GLY A 12 -7.60 -23.73 -14.86
C GLY A 12 -6.18 -23.18 -15.06
N LEU A 13 -5.36 -23.84 -15.88
CA LEU A 13 -3.97 -23.41 -16.14
C LEU A 13 -3.86 -22.19 -17.08
N THR A 14 -4.93 -21.87 -17.82
CA THR A 14 -5.02 -20.67 -18.65
C THR A 14 -5.65 -19.49 -17.91
N ALA A 15 -5.77 -19.55 -16.57
CA ALA A 15 -6.13 -18.40 -15.75
C ALA A 15 -5.00 -17.35 -15.84
N LEU A 16 -5.07 -16.58 -16.91
CA LEU A 16 -4.58 -15.22 -17.13
C LEU A 16 -3.49 -14.82 -16.13
N THR A 17 -2.24 -14.82 -16.58
CA THR A 17 -1.24 -13.89 -16.07
C THR A 17 -1.73 -12.48 -16.39
N VAL A 18 -2.71 -11.99 -15.64
CA VAL A 18 -2.98 -10.55 -15.58
C VAL A 18 -1.71 -9.97 -14.99
N SER A 19 -0.94 -9.28 -15.83
CA SER A 19 0.08 -8.37 -15.31
C SER A 19 -0.71 -7.26 -14.64
N ALA A 20 -1.05 -7.47 -13.37
CA ALA A 20 -1.64 -6.43 -12.55
C ALA A 20 -0.53 -5.39 -12.40
N ASP A 21 -0.62 -4.32 -13.18
CA ASP A 21 0.28 -3.20 -13.03
C ASP A 21 0.18 -2.69 -11.60
N GLN A 22 1.31 -2.38 -11.00
CA GLN A 22 1.32 -2.02 -9.59
C GLN A 22 0.64 -0.66 -9.43
N MET A 23 -0.25 -0.54 -8.43
CA MET A 23 -0.91 0.72 -8.13
C MET A 23 0.12 1.83 -7.93
N THR A 24 -0.05 2.93 -8.66
CA THR A 24 0.88 4.06 -8.66
C THR A 24 0.53 5.08 -7.60
N VAL A 25 1.45 5.99 -7.27
CA VAL A 25 1.16 7.11 -6.35
C VAL A 25 0.03 7.99 -6.90
N ALA A 26 -0.07 8.16 -8.23
CA ALA A 26 -1.18 8.88 -8.85
C ALA A 26 -2.53 8.22 -8.55
N ASP A 27 -2.64 6.90 -8.71
CA ASP A 27 -3.87 6.15 -8.43
C ASP A 27 -4.24 6.27 -6.94
N LEU A 28 -3.25 6.14 -6.05
CA LEU A 28 -3.47 6.31 -4.61
C LEU A 28 -3.93 7.74 -4.28
N GLN A 29 -3.32 8.76 -4.88
CA GLN A 29 -3.69 10.15 -4.69
C GLN A 29 -5.13 10.41 -5.12
N GLU A 30 -5.54 9.86 -6.26
CA GLU A 30 -6.91 9.96 -6.77
C GLU A 30 -7.91 9.36 -5.76
N ILE A 31 -7.69 8.11 -5.34
CA ILE A 31 -8.52 7.44 -4.33
C ILE A 31 -8.57 8.25 -3.03
N CYS A 32 -7.43 8.73 -2.55
CA CYS A 32 -7.35 9.49 -1.29
C CYS A 32 -7.96 10.90 -1.37
N SER A 33 -8.19 11.41 -2.58
CA SER A 33 -8.88 12.68 -2.83
C SER A 33 -10.40 12.53 -3.00
N GLY A 34 -10.89 11.30 -3.19
CA GLY A 34 -12.30 10.99 -3.38
C GLY A 34 -13.16 11.39 -2.17
N ALA A 35 -14.33 11.97 -2.43
CA ALA A 35 -15.25 12.43 -1.38
C ALA A 35 -16.17 11.32 -0.87
N HIS A 36 -16.28 10.19 -1.57
CA HIS A 36 -17.17 9.10 -1.20
C HIS A 36 -16.58 8.26 -0.08
N GLN A 37 -17.46 7.69 0.76
CA GLN A 37 -17.06 6.82 1.87
C GLN A 37 -16.24 5.61 1.39
N ALA A 38 -16.56 5.09 0.19
CA ALA A 38 -15.82 3.99 -0.44
C ALA A 38 -14.37 4.39 -0.70
N ASP A 39 -14.13 5.56 -1.29
CA ASP A 39 -12.78 6.06 -1.61
C ASP A 39 -11.96 6.33 -0.35
N GLN A 40 -12.58 6.94 0.66
CA GLN A 40 -11.95 7.20 1.96
C GLN A 40 -11.55 5.88 2.65
N SER A 41 -12.40 4.87 2.58
CA SER A 41 -12.13 3.55 3.12
C SER A 41 -11.01 2.85 2.34
N ALA A 42 -11.06 2.89 1.01
CA ALA A 42 -10.05 2.29 0.14
C ALA A 42 -8.67 2.93 0.36
N CYS A 43 -8.58 4.26 0.42
CA CYS A 43 -7.37 4.99 0.75
C CYS A 43 -6.80 4.53 2.11
N ARG A 44 -7.63 4.49 3.14
CA ARG A 44 -7.24 4.07 4.49
C ARG A 44 -6.72 2.64 4.51
N PHE A 45 -7.45 1.70 3.91
CA PHE A 45 -7.06 0.29 3.91
C PHE A 45 -5.82 0.01 3.07
N TYR A 46 -5.64 0.71 1.95
CA TYR A 46 -4.42 0.58 1.16
C TYR A 46 -3.19 1.00 1.97
N ILE A 47 -3.24 2.18 2.60
CA ILE A 47 -2.13 2.69 3.40
C ILE A 47 -1.80 1.72 4.55
N LEU A 48 -2.82 1.25 5.28
CA LEU A 48 -2.60 0.32 6.37
C LEU A 48 -2.06 -1.03 5.89
N GLY A 49 -2.60 -1.58 4.81
CA GLY A 49 -2.12 -2.83 4.24
C GLY A 49 -0.67 -2.74 3.76
N ALA A 50 -0.27 -1.60 3.18
CA ALA A 50 1.11 -1.35 2.78
C ALA A 50 2.07 -1.31 4.00
N LEU A 51 1.65 -0.64 5.09
CA LEU A 51 2.44 -0.55 6.31
C LEU A 51 2.52 -1.90 7.05
N ASP A 52 1.41 -2.62 7.17
CA ASP A 52 1.37 -3.95 7.76
C ASP A 52 2.24 -4.93 6.96
N GLY A 53 2.15 -4.89 5.63
CA GLY A 53 2.98 -5.68 4.73
C GLY A 53 4.47 -5.37 4.89
N ALA A 54 4.83 -4.10 5.04
CA ALA A 54 6.21 -3.68 5.29
C ALA A 54 6.73 -4.18 6.65
N GLY A 55 5.93 -4.07 7.71
CA GLY A 55 6.29 -4.57 9.04
C GLY A 55 6.49 -6.09 9.05
N LEU A 56 5.67 -6.83 8.30
CA LEU A 56 5.84 -8.28 8.09
C LEU A 56 7.11 -8.60 7.30
N ALA A 57 7.40 -7.84 6.23
CA ALA A 57 8.58 -8.05 5.38
C ALA A 57 9.90 -7.80 6.13
N THR A 58 9.92 -6.87 7.10
CA THR A 58 11.10 -6.58 7.91
C THR A 58 11.19 -7.40 9.20
N GLY A 59 10.23 -8.30 9.45
CA GLY A 59 10.22 -9.17 10.64
C GLY A 59 10.02 -8.44 11.98
N LEU A 60 9.62 -7.17 11.97
CA LEU A 60 9.63 -6.29 13.13
C LEU A 60 8.28 -5.60 13.28
N LYS A 61 7.45 -6.12 14.19
CA LYS A 61 6.22 -5.47 14.65
C LYS A 61 6.44 -4.52 15.84
N THR A 62 7.68 -4.13 16.15
CA THR A 62 8.01 -3.28 17.30
C THR A 62 9.40 -2.65 17.18
N VAL A 63 9.54 -1.40 17.65
CA VAL A 63 10.73 -0.57 18.02
C VAL A 63 11.98 -0.51 17.12
N ASP A 64 12.26 -1.52 16.32
CA ASP A 64 13.44 -1.61 15.45
C ASP A 64 13.08 -1.73 13.95
N GLY A 65 11.79 -1.65 13.62
CA GLY A 65 11.30 -1.70 12.24
C GLY A 65 11.70 -0.49 11.39
N PRO A 66 11.40 -0.49 10.08
CA PRO A 66 11.69 0.65 9.21
C PRO A 66 11.02 1.96 9.70
N PHE A 67 9.91 1.83 10.42
CA PHE A 67 9.21 2.92 11.10
C PHE A 67 8.66 2.43 12.44
N CYS A 68 8.55 3.33 13.41
CA CYS A 68 8.14 3.00 14.76
C CYS A 68 6.77 3.59 15.07
N TYR A 69 5.83 2.73 15.45
CA TYR A 69 4.51 3.14 15.90
C TYR A 69 3.97 2.16 16.93
N GLU A 70 3.21 2.68 17.89
CA GLU A 70 2.44 1.83 18.80
C GLU A 70 1.23 1.28 18.03
N PRO A 71 1.06 -0.06 17.97
CA PRO A 71 0.06 -0.72 17.13
C PRO A 71 -1.38 -0.30 17.45
N ASP A 72 -1.63 0.13 18.69
CA ASP A 72 -2.99 0.38 19.18
C ASP A 72 -3.39 1.86 19.15
N VAL A 73 -2.46 2.80 18.91
CA VAL A 73 -2.67 4.21 19.28
C VAL A 73 -2.77 5.16 18.08
N GLN A 74 -2.16 4.89 16.91
CA GLN A 74 -1.96 5.95 15.89
C GLN A 74 -2.23 5.60 14.42
N ILE A 75 -3.19 4.71 14.13
CA ILE A 75 -3.66 4.41 12.75
C ILE A 75 -4.06 5.69 11.97
N THR A 76 -4.82 6.58 12.59
CA THR A 76 -5.31 7.81 11.95
C THR A 76 -4.19 8.82 11.65
N PRO A 77 -3.29 9.13 12.59
CA PRO A 77 -2.08 9.94 12.31
C PRO A 77 -1.23 9.40 11.17
N MET A 78 -1.05 8.09 11.05
CA MET A 78 -0.22 7.50 9.99
C MET A 78 -0.83 7.70 8.60
N VAL A 79 -2.13 7.40 8.47
CA VAL A 79 -2.86 7.63 7.22
C VAL A 79 -2.79 9.10 6.83
N GLN A 80 -2.95 10.00 7.80
CA GLN A 80 -2.88 11.43 7.55
C GLN A 80 -1.47 11.88 7.14
N ALA A 81 -0.41 11.37 7.77
CA ALA A 81 0.97 11.70 7.43
C ALA A 81 1.30 11.31 5.97
N VAL A 82 0.85 10.14 5.53
CA VAL A 82 1.02 9.69 4.13
C VAL A 82 0.25 10.59 3.16
N LYS A 83 -0.98 10.99 3.49
CA LYS A 83 -1.77 11.92 2.67
C LYS A 83 -1.09 13.28 2.52
N VAL A 84 -0.53 13.82 3.61
CA VAL A 84 0.24 15.06 3.60
C VAL A 84 1.52 14.89 2.77
N ALA A 85 2.24 13.78 2.92
CA ALA A 85 3.42 13.48 2.11
C ALA A 85 3.09 13.47 0.61
N MET A 86 1.98 12.84 0.19
CA MET A 86 1.55 12.89 -1.22
C MET A 86 1.30 14.32 -1.72
N GLN A 87 0.73 15.21 -0.89
CA GLN A 87 0.50 16.59 -1.29
C GLN A 87 1.79 17.41 -1.39
N VAL A 88 2.72 17.21 -0.46
CA VAL A 88 3.97 17.98 -0.38
C VAL A 88 5.01 17.45 -1.37
N ASP A 89 5.26 16.14 -1.33
CA ASP A 89 6.35 15.53 -2.10
C ASP A 89 6.02 15.51 -3.60
N LEU A 90 4.77 15.25 -4.01
CA LEU A 90 4.39 15.31 -5.44
C LEU A 90 4.36 16.74 -6.01
N LYS A 91 4.26 17.76 -5.15
CA LYS A 91 4.39 19.14 -5.59
C LYS A 91 5.86 19.49 -5.87
N ALA A 92 6.78 18.94 -5.07
CA ALA A 92 8.22 19.11 -5.27
C ALA A 92 8.77 18.20 -6.38
N TYR A 93 8.21 16.99 -6.51
CA TYR A 93 8.68 15.91 -7.36
C TYR A 93 7.51 15.29 -8.16
N PRO A 94 6.97 15.98 -9.18
CA PRO A 94 5.78 15.51 -9.91
C PRO A 94 5.96 14.17 -10.62
N GLN A 95 7.20 13.80 -10.98
CA GLN A 95 7.51 12.52 -11.62
C GLN A 95 7.27 11.32 -10.70
N ASP A 96 7.23 11.53 -9.37
CA ASP A 96 7.04 10.45 -8.40
C ASP A 96 5.62 9.87 -8.46
N LYS A 97 4.71 10.52 -9.20
CA LYS A 97 3.35 10.03 -9.50
C LYS A 97 3.33 8.63 -10.12
N THR A 98 4.36 8.25 -10.89
CA THR A 98 4.44 6.95 -11.56
C THR A 98 5.12 5.88 -10.69
N LEU A 99 5.60 6.23 -9.49
CA LEU A 99 6.22 5.25 -8.60
C LEU A 99 5.17 4.30 -8.03
N PRO A 100 5.60 3.09 -7.60
CA PRO A 100 4.78 2.21 -6.78
C PRO A 100 4.24 2.91 -5.53
N ALA A 101 2.92 2.92 -5.34
CA ALA A 101 2.30 3.52 -4.18
C ALA A 101 2.77 2.88 -2.86
N VAL A 102 2.99 1.55 -2.84
CA VAL A 102 3.49 0.85 -1.64
C VAL A 102 4.85 1.39 -1.16
N SER A 103 5.77 1.66 -2.10
CA SER A 103 7.10 2.18 -1.80
C SER A 103 7.02 3.62 -1.30
N PHE A 104 6.13 4.41 -1.88
CA PHE A 104 5.87 5.77 -1.42
C PHE A 104 5.28 5.79 0.00
N VAL A 105 4.25 4.98 0.26
CA VAL A 105 3.58 4.90 1.57
C VAL A 105 4.56 4.51 2.66
N THR A 106 5.38 3.50 2.41
CA THR A 106 6.39 3.04 3.36
C THR A 106 7.44 4.10 3.61
N ALA A 107 8.01 4.72 2.57
CA ALA A 107 8.98 5.80 2.72
C ALA A 107 8.41 7.01 3.48
N ALA A 108 7.16 7.40 3.19
CA ALA A 108 6.47 8.47 3.89
C ALA A 108 6.30 8.16 5.38
N ALA A 109 5.94 6.93 5.73
CA ALA A 109 5.84 6.50 7.12
C ALA A 109 7.21 6.46 7.83
N MET A 110 8.27 5.99 7.18
CA MET A 110 9.64 6.03 7.73
C MET A 110 10.11 7.45 8.03
N LYS A 111 9.78 8.40 7.14
CA LYS A 111 10.10 9.82 7.32
C LYS A 111 9.30 10.46 8.45
N ALA A 112 8.01 10.12 8.57
CA ALA A 112 7.12 10.70 9.57
C ALA A 112 7.27 10.08 10.97
N PHE A 113 7.62 8.79 11.03
CA PHE A 113 7.68 8.01 12.28
C PHE A 113 9.01 7.25 12.38
N PRO A 114 10.15 7.96 12.47
CA PRO A 114 11.45 7.31 12.58
C PRO A 114 11.55 6.54 13.90
N CYS A 115 12.11 5.33 13.84
CA CYS A 115 12.54 4.65 15.05
C CYS A 115 13.68 5.40 15.71
N LYS A 116 13.52 5.72 17.00
CA LYS A 116 14.62 6.24 17.82
C LYS A 116 15.48 5.05 18.24
N LYS A 117 16.76 5.09 17.91
CA LYS A 117 17.76 4.16 18.47
C LYS A 117 17.93 4.38 19.97
#